data_AF-A0A4R2JGA1-F1
#
_entry.id   AF-A0A4R2JGA1-F1
#
_cell.length_a   1.000
_cell.length_b   1.000
_cell.length_c   1.000
_cell.angle_alpha   90.00
_cell.angle_beta   90.00
_cell.angle_gamma   90.00
#
_symmetry.space_group_name_H-M   'P 1'
#
loop_
_entity.id
_entity.type
_entity.pdbx_description
1 polymer ?
#
loop_
_entity_poly.entity_id
_entity_poly.type
_entity_poly.pdbx_seq_one_letter_code
_entity_poly.pdbx_strand_id
1 'polypeptide(L)'
;MWPAVVVLVTGWLVLAGLHYFQLRIATTTLFWIAAVYFGPLLSAVPWVVLVGATAIAGRLIWRRARWRGVAAFLVPSVVVGVVVALVNWQYVYKVSWYRLHRSDFAAVARLADDRTWTATAPQGYYGPKLPAEYQYLSTVDSLSRIGVNRGTPVWFLSQWAGIPDGAIGYAHITGDIDETAELDGFGDPVKPTVYLGDGWWWVE
;
A
#
# COMPACT_ATOMS: atom_id res chain seq x y z
N MET A 1 7.14 34.28 -7.94
CA MET A 1 6.52 33.12 -8.62
C MET A 1 6.97 31.81 -8.00
N TRP A 2 8.27 31.67 -7.68
CA TRP A 2 8.84 30.51 -6.99
C TRP A 2 8.07 29.97 -5.78
N PRO A 3 7.59 30.78 -4.83
CA PRO A 3 6.90 30.24 -3.65
C PRO A 3 5.60 29.50 -3.99
N ALA A 4 4.84 30.00 -4.97
CA ALA A 4 3.58 29.37 -5.39
C ALA A 4 3.83 28.05 -6.12
N VAL A 5 4.86 27.99 -6.96
CA VAL A 5 5.26 26.75 -7.65
C VAL A 5 5.71 25.69 -6.65
N VAL A 6 6.56 26.06 -5.69
CA VAL A 6 7.03 25.14 -4.64
C VAL A 6 5.85 24.58 -3.82
N VAL A 7 4.95 25.44 -3.34
CA VAL A 7 3.78 25.00 -2.56
C VAL A 7 2.93 23.98 -3.32
N LEU A 8 2.75 24.17 -4.62
CA LEU A 8 1.92 23.27 -5.42
C LEU A 8 2.61 21.97 -5.79
N VAL A 9 3.89 22.02 -6.14
CA VAL A 9 4.69 20.79 -6.34
C VAL A 9 4.68 19.96 -5.06
N THR A 10 4.95 20.58 -3.91
CA THR A 10 4.88 19.92 -2.61
C THR A 10 3.47 19.37 -2.34
N GLY A 11 2.42 20.14 -2.64
CA GLY A 11 1.03 19.69 -2.46
C GLY A 11 0.67 18.48 -3.31
N TRP A 12 1.07 18.44 -4.59
CA TRP A 12 0.87 17.28 -5.47
C TRP A 12 1.69 16.06 -5.02
N LEU A 13 2.93 16.26 -4.56
CA LEU A 13 3.75 15.19 -4.01
C LEU A 13 3.17 14.60 -2.73
N VAL A 14 2.64 15.45 -1.84
CA VAL A 14 1.93 15.01 -0.63
C VAL A 14 0.69 14.21 -1.01
N LEU A 15 -0.11 14.68 -1.97
CA LEU A 15 -1.30 13.95 -2.43
C LEU A 15 -0.93 12.58 -3.03
N ALA A 16 0.11 12.53 -3.88
CA ALA A 16 0.61 11.27 -4.43
C ALA A 16 1.11 10.33 -3.31
N GLY A 17 1.81 10.86 -2.32
CA GLY A 17 2.24 10.10 -1.14
C GLY A 17 1.06 9.54 -0.33
N LEU A 18 -0.01 10.32 -0.14
CA LEU A 18 -1.23 9.85 0.54
C LEU A 18 -1.88 8.68 -0.21
N HIS A 19 -1.98 8.77 -1.53
CA HIS A 19 -2.51 7.66 -2.34
C HIS A 19 -1.61 6.43 -2.32
N TYR A 20 -0.29 6.64 -2.37
CA TYR A 20 0.69 5.56 -2.28
C TYR A 20 0.63 4.82 -0.93
N PHE A 21 0.52 5.55 0.19
CA PHE A 21 0.51 4.99 1.55
C PHE A 21 -0.90 4.71 2.09
N GLN A 22 -1.94 4.78 1.27
CA GLN A 22 -3.34 4.65 1.71
C GLN A 22 -3.59 3.37 2.53
N LEU A 23 -3.00 2.24 2.14
CA LEU A 23 -3.16 0.96 2.85
C LEU A 23 -2.57 1.04 4.26
N ARG A 24 -1.36 1.58 4.42
CA ARG A 24 -0.72 1.74 5.73
C ARG A 24 -1.45 2.75 6.61
N ILE A 25 -1.92 3.86 6.05
CA ILE A 25 -2.70 4.86 6.78
C ILE A 25 -3.99 4.23 7.32
N ALA A 26 -4.64 3.38 6.54
CA ALA A 26 -5.86 2.68 6.96
C ALA A 26 -5.63 1.70 8.12
N THR A 27 -4.41 1.14 8.27
CA THR A 27 -4.11 0.16 9.33
C THR A 27 -3.86 0.73 10.73
N THR A 28 -3.43 1.99 10.84
CA THR A 28 -3.18 2.58 12.16
C THR A 28 -4.48 2.75 12.95
N THR A 29 -4.58 2.12 14.12
CA THR A 29 -5.79 1.69 14.85
C THR A 29 -6.85 2.78 15.15
N LEU A 30 -6.47 4.06 15.16
CA LEU A 30 -7.41 5.19 15.30
C LEU A 30 -8.16 5.51 14.00
N PHE A 31 -7.68 5.01 12.86
CA PHE A 31 -8.23 5.26 11.55
C PHE A 31 -9.21 4.22 11.06
N TRP A 32 -9.48 3.10 11.74
CA TRP A 32 -10.40 2.10 11.14
C TRP A 32 -11.85 2.60 11.11
N ILE A 33 -12.38 3.09 12.25
CA ILE A 33 -13.68 3.79 12.32
C ILE A 33 -13.64 4.99 11.38
N ALA A 34 -12.55 5.78 11.41
CA ALA A 34 -12.45 6.94 10.57
C ALA A 34 -12.31 6.61 9.07
N ALA A 35 -11.78 5.46 8.68
CA ALA A 35 -11.65 5.03 7.30
C ALA A 35 -12.99 4.53 6.79
N VAL A 36 -13.75 3.83 7.63
CA VAL A 36 -15.11 3.40 7.28
C VAL A 36 -16.05 4.62 7.14
N TYR A 37 -16.05 5.54 8.10
CA TYR A 37 -16.98 6.68 8.10
C TYR A 37 -16.46 7.91 7.35
N PHE A 38 -15.15 8.15 7.37
CA PHE A 38 -14.50 9.31 6.75
C PHE A 38 -13.56 8.94 5.61
N GLY A 39 -13.46 7.68 5.16
CA GLY A 39 -12.61 7.28 4.02
C GLY A 39 -12.85 8.13 2.76
N PRO A 40 -14.13 8.36 2.34
CA PRO A 40 -14.43 9.27 1.26
C PRO A 40 -13.96 10.71 1.52
N LEU A 41 -14.05 11.19 2.76
CA LEU A 41 -13.58 12.52 3.13
C LEU A 41 -12.06 12.62 3.16
N LEU A 42 -11.36 11.60 3.65
CA LEU A 42 -9.90 11.53 3.70
C LEU A 42 -9.28 11.51 2.30
N SER A 43 -9.97 10.91 1.33
CA SER A 43 -9.57 10.97 -0.07
C SER A 43 -10.01 12.28 -0.75
N ALA A 44 -11.24 12.76 -0.53
CA ALA A 44 -11.78 13.92 -1.23
C ALA A 44 -11.21 15.27 -0.75
N VAL A 45 -10.98 15.45 0.55
CA VAL A 45 -10.53 16.73 1.13
C VAL A 45 -9.17 17.16 0.56
N PRO A 46 -8.13 16.30 0.50
CA PRO A 46 -6.87 16.66 -0.14
C PRO A 46 -7.03 17.11 -1.59
N TRP A 47 -7.89 16.46 -2.37
CA TRP A 47 -8.20 16.87 -3.75
C TRP A 47 -8.81 18.27 -3.80
N VAL A 48 -9.85 18.53 -2.99
CA VAL A 48 -10.53 19.84 -2.96
C VAL A 48 -9.56 20.95 -2.58
N VAL A 49 -8.75 20.74 -1.54
CA VAL A 49 -7.74 21.70 -1.08
C VAL A 49 -6.73 21.99 -2.20
N LEU A 50 -6.23 20.96 -2.87
CA LEU A 50 -5.17 21.13 -3.88
C LEU A 50 -5.68 21.74 -5.18
N VAL A 51 -6.88 21.35 -5.63
CA VAL A 51 -7.55 21.97 -6.79
C VAL A 51 -7.88 23.43 -6.49
N GLY A 52 -8.40 23.73 -5.29
CA GLY A 52 -8.67 25.09 -4.84
C GLY A 52 -7.40 25.95 -4.79
N ALA A 53 -6.31 25.43 -4.21
CA ALA A 53 -5.01 26.10 -4.18
C ALA A 53 -4.45 26.36 -5.60
N THR A 54 -4.59 25.39 -6.51
CA THR A 54 -4.20 25.52 -7.91
C THR A 54 -4.99 26.61 -8.62
N ALA A 55 -6.31 26.68 -8.39
CA ALA A 55 -7.17 27.71 -8.96
C ALA A 55 -6.83 29.12 -8.44
N ILE A 56 -6.60 29.25 -7.13
CA ILE A 56 -6.18 30.52 -6.50
C ILE A 56 -4.83 30.97 -7.07
N ALA A 57 -3.85 30.06 -7.15
CA ALA A 57 -2.54 30.34 -7.74
C ALA A 57 -2.65 30.76 -9.21
N GLY A 58 -3.47 30.06 -10.01
CA GLY A 58 -3.76 30.41 -11.38
C GLY A 58 -4.34 31.83 -11.52
N ARG A 59 -5.29 32.21 -10.65
CA ARG A 59 -5.85 33.57 -10.61
C ARG A 59 -4.81 34.63 -10.26
N LEU A 60 -3.91 34.35 -9.31
CA LEU A 60 -2.83 35.25 -8.92
C LEU A 60 -1.79 35.41 -10.06
N ILE A 61 -1.48 34.34 -10.78
CA ILE A 61 -0.58 34.36 -11.94
C ILE A 61 -1.22 35.13 -13.09
N TRP A 62 -2.50 34.92 -13.38
CA TRP A 62 -3.24 35.66 -14.42
C TRP A 62 -3.14 37.17 -14.21
N ARG A 63 -3.30 37.64 -12.97
CA ARG A 63 -3.19 39.06 -12.63
C ARG A 63 -1.81 39.67 -12.90
N ARG A 64 -0.73 38.87 -12.90
CA ARG A 64 0.66 39.35 -13.04
C ARG A 64 1.27 39.07 -14.41
N ALA A 65 1.13 37.85 -14.91
CA ALA A 65 1.79 37.34 -16.12
C ALA A 65 0.82 37.10 -17.28
N ARG A 66 -0.48 37.43 -17.10
CA ARG A 66 -1.56 37.23 -18.08
C ARG A 66 -1.60 35.78 -18.58
N TRP A 67 -2.06 35.56 -19.82
CA TRP A 67 -2.32 34.23 -20.36
C TRP A 67 -1.08 33.34 -20.48
N ARG A 68 0.10 33.89 -20.76
CA ARG A 68 1.35 33.11 -20.93
C ARG A 68 1.76 32.44 -19.62
N GLY A 69 1.70 33.17 -18.50
CA GLY A 69 2.02 32.60 -17.19
C GLY A 69 1.00 31.55 -16.74
N VAL A 70 -0.27 31.74 -17.09
CA VAL A 70 -1.34 30.79 -16.75
C VAL A 70 -1.22 29.50 -17.55
N ALA A 71 -0.91 29.58 -18.85
CA ALA A 71 -0.69 28.39 -19.67
C ALA A 71 0.51 27.57 -19.16
N ALA A 72 1.64 28.21 -18.87
CA ALA A 72 2.83 27.55 -18.35
C ALA A 72 2.63 26.89 -16.97
N PHE A 73 1.59 27.31 -16.24
CA PHE A 73 1.28 26.83 -14.90
C PHE A 73 0.17 25.76 -14.87
N LEU A 74 -0.93 26.03 -15.58
CA LEU A 74 -2.09 25.15 -15.60
C LEU A 74 -1.79 23.84 -16.31
N VAL A 75 -1.04 23.86 -17.42
CA VAL A 75 -0.76 22.64 -18.20
C VAL A 75 -0.02 21.60 -17.34
N PRO A 76 1.12 21.92 -16.69
CA PRO A 76 1.78 20.96 -15.78
C PRO A 76 0.88 20.51 -14.63
N SER A 77 0.11 21.42 -14.04
CA SER A 77 -0.75 21.11 -12.89
C SER A 77 -1.87 20.14 -13.27
N VAL A 78 -2.49 20.34 -14.43
CA VAL A 78 -3.51 19.43 -14.98
C VAL A 78 -2.87 18.08 -15.32
N VAL A 79 -1.70 18.07 -15.96
CA VAL A 79 -0.99 16.82 -16.29
C VAL A 79 -0.67 16.03 -15.02
N VAL A 80 -0.10 16.67 -13.98
CA VAL A 80 0.19 16.02 -12.70
C VAL A 80 -1.09 15.53 -12.04
N GLY A 81 -2.15 16.33 -12.02
CA GLY A 81 -3.43 15.92 -11.45
C GLY A 81 -4.06 14.73 -12.18
N VAL A 82 -4.00 14.69 -13.50
CA VAL A 82 -4.46 13.57 -14.31
C VAL A 82 -3.63 12.31 -14.02
N VAL A 83 -2.30 12.43 -13.96
CA VAL A 83 -1.43 11.30 -13.61
C VAL A 83 -1.79 10.77 -12.21
N VAL A 84 -1.91 11.65 -11.22
CA VAL A 84 -2.25 11.24 -9.85
C VAL A 84 -3.64 10.59 -9.78
N ALA A 85 -4.61 11.05 -10.58
CA ALA A 85 -5.95 10.47 -10.60
C ALA A 85 -6.03 9.10 -11.31
N LEU A 86 -5.23 8.89 -12.35
CA LEU A 86 -5.32 7.70 -13.21
C LEU A 86 -4.39 6.56 -12.79
N VAL A 87 -3.35 6.84 -12.00
CA VAL A 87 -2.44 5.80 -11.52
C VAL A 87 -3.14 4.87 -10.52
N ASN A 88 -3.02 3.56 -10.74
CA ASN A 88 -3.42 2.57 -9.74
C ASN A 88 -2.37 2.51 -8.61
N TRP A 89 -2.51 3.40 -7.63
CA TRP A 89 -1.58 3.54 -6.53
C TRP A 89 -1.46 2.29 -5.66
N GLN A 90 -2.54 1.50 -5.55
CA GLN A 90 -2.49 0.22 -4.83
C GLN A 90 -1.55 -0.75 -5.55
N TYR A 91 -1.70 -0.93 -6.86
CA TYR A 91 -0.79 -1.77 -7.65
C TYR A 91 0.67 -1.27 -7.55
N VAL A 92 0.87 0.04 -7.69
CA VAL A 92 2.21 0.65 -7.54
C VAL A 92 2.81 0.30 -6.18
N TYR A 93 2.09 0.55 -5.08
CA TYR A 93 2.53 0.21 -3.72
C TYR A 93 2.91 -1.26 -3.59
N LYS A 94 2.02 -2.19 -3.99
CA LYS A 94 2.23 -3.64 -3.89
C LYS A 94 3.55 -4.06 -4.55
N VAL A 95 3.78 -3.59 -5.78
CA VAL A 95 4.96 -3.96 -6.58
C VAL A 95 6.22 -3.26 -6.08
N SER A 96 6.17 -1.94 -5.85
CA SER A 96 7.36 -1.19 -5.45
C SER A 96 7.82 -1.53 -4.03
N TRP A 97 6.88 -1.74 -3.09
CA TRP A 97 7.22 -2.14 -1.74
C TRP A 97 7.94 -3.48 -1.70
N TYR A 98 7.44 -4.49 -2.43
CA TYR A 98 8.14 -5.77 -2.58
C TYR A 98 9.54 -5.58 -3.20
N ARG A 99 9.65 -4.83 -4.30
CA ARG A 99 10.94 -4.63 -4.98
C ARG A 99 11.97 -3.94 -4.10
N LEU A 100 11.55 -2.92 -3.33
CA LEU A 100 12.43 -2.19 -2.42
C LEU A 100 12.95 -3.07 -1.27
N HIS A 101 12.17 -4.05 -0.83
CA HIS A 101 12.51 -4.93 0.29
C HIS A 101 12.75 -6.39 -0.13
N ARG A 102 13.07 -6.61 -1.41
CA ARG A 102 13.12 -7.96 -2.00
C ARG A 102 14.09 -8.89 -1.26
N SER A 103 15.20 -8.36 -0.76
CA SER A 103 16.17 -9.10 0.07
C SER A 103 15.55 -9.62 1.37
N ASP A 104 14.68 -8.82 1.98
CA ASP A 104 14.05 -9.10 3.27
C ASP A 104 12.91 -10.11 3.09
N PHE A 105 12.13 -9.97 2.00
CA PHE A 105 11.19 -11.00 1.56
C PHE A 105 11.89 -12.34 1.30
N ALA A 106 13.06 -12.34 0.66
CA ALA A 106 13.85 -13.55 0.47
C ALA A 106 14.37 -14.13 1.80
N ALA A 107 14.71 -13.29 2.78
CA ALA A 107 15.11 -13.74 4.11
C ALA A 107 13.94 -14.38 4.86
N VAL A 108 12.75 -13.76 4.82
CA VAL A 108 11.54 -14.31 5.43
C VAL A 108 11.10 -15.61 4.75
N ALA A 109 11.24 -15.72 3.42
CA ALA A 109 10.97 -16.98 2.72
C ALA A 109 11.84 -18.13 3.24
N ARG A 110 13.13 -17.88 3.49
CA ARG A 110 14.03 -18.89 4.10
C ARG A 110 13.62 -19.25 5.53
N LEU A 111 13.14 -18.29 6.33
CA LEU A 111 12.59 -18.56 7.66
C LEU A 111 11.35 -19.45 7.58
N ALA A 112 10.53 -19.25 6.55
CA ALA A 112 9.33 -20.03 6.30
C ALA A 112 9.62 -21.51 5.98
N ASP A 113 10.75 -21.77 5.33
CA ASP A 113 11.26 -23.12 5.05
C ASP A 113 12.00 -23.74 6.26
N ASP A 114 12.46 -22.91 7.19
CA ASP A 114 13.13 -23.33 8.42
C ASP A 114 12.11 -23.84 9.46
N ARG A 115 11.96 -25.16 9.51
CA ARG A 115 11.12 -25.85 10.50
C ARG A 115 11.59 -25.65 11.94
N THR A 116 12.87 -25.39 12.17
CA THR A 116 13.40 -25.15 13.51
C THR A 116 13.02 -23.75 13.98
N TRP A 117 13.18 -22.73 13.12
CA TRP A 117 12.75 -21.38 13.46
C TRP A 117 11.24 -21.30 13.70
N THR A 118 10.41 -21.84 12.79
CA THR A 118 8.94 -21.82 12.95
C THR A 118 8.46 -22.50 14.24
N ALA A 119 9.17 -23.54 14.71
CA ALA A 119 8.85 -24.24 15.95
C ALA A 119 9.33 -23.52 17.23
N THR A 120 10.35 -22.68 17.15
CA THR A 120 11.00 -22.05 18.32
C THR A 120 10.72 -20.55 18.45
N ALA A 121 10.28 -19.91 17.36
CA ALA A 121 9.92 -18.50 17.37
C ALA A 121 8.78 -18.22 18.38
N PRO A 122 8.80 -17.06 19.05
CA PRO A 122 7.72 -16.65 19.94
C PRO A 122 6.38 -16.69 19.19
N GLN A 123 5.42 -17.44 19.71
CA GLN A 123 4.11 -17.58 19.06
C GLN A 123 3.23 -16.36 19.38
N GLY A 124 2.63 -15.78 18.35
CA GLY A 124 1.57 -14.78 18.46
C GLY A 124 0.22 -15.35 18.04
N TYR A 125 -0.85 -14.58 18.24
CA TYR A 125 -2.20 -14.95 17.81
C TYR A 125 -2.25 -15.32 16.31
N TYR A 126 -1.52 -14.58 15.47
CA TYR A 126 -1.46 -14.80 14.03
C TYR A 126 -0.31 -15.73 13.57
N GLY A 127 0.38 -16.43 14.49
CA GLY A 127 1.51 -17.29 14.19
C GLY A 127 2.87 -16.76 14.69
N PRO A 128 3.99 -17.40 14.30
CA PRO A 128 5.32 -17.08 14.81
C PRO A 128 5.70 -15.62 14.53
N LYS A 129 6.21 -14.94 15.56
CA LYS A 129 6.68 -13.57 15.48
C LYS A 129 7.96 -13.48 14.65
N LEU A 130 7.99 -12.52 13.73
CA LEU A 130 9.16 -12.23 12.92
C LEU A 130 10.30 -11.67 13.81
N PRO A 131 11.57 -11.92 13.43
CA PRO A 131 12.70 -11.17 13.96
C PRO A 131 12.46 -9.66 13.84
N ALA A 132 12.93 -8.89 14.81
CA ALA A 132 12.63 -7.46 14.94
C ALA A 132 12.95 -6.68 13.65
N GLU A 133 14.03 -7.04 12.98
CA GLU A 133 14.46 -6.46 11.72
C GLU A 133 13.48 -6.69 10.57
N TYR A 134 12.59 -7.68 10.62
CA TYR A 134 11.61 -7.99 9.56
C TYR A 134 10.16 -7.68 9.95
N GLN A 135 9.90 -7.28 11.20
CA GLN A 135 8.54 -7.01 11.69
C GLN A 135 7.81 -5.96 10.84
N TYR A 136 8.52 -4.95 10.34
CA TYR A 136 7.93 -3.91 9.48
C TYR A 136 7.28 -4.44 8.19
N LEU A 137 7.60 -5.67 7.77
CA LEU A 137 6.96 -6.34 6.63
C LEU A 137 5.56 -6.88 6.93
N SER A 138 5.13 -6.90 8.19
CA SER A 138 3.81 -7.39 8.61
C SER A 138 3.14 -6.37 9.54
N THR A 139 1.85 -6.14 9.40
CA THR A 139 1.11 -5.28 10.34
C THR A 139 0.84 -5.94 11.68
N VAL A 140 1.03 -7.25 11.75
CA VAL A 140 0.85 -8.05 12.98
C VAL A 140 2.17 -8.60 13.53
N ASP A 141 3.31 -8.15 12.99
CA ASP A 141 4.68 -8.56 13.33
C ASP A 141 4.94 -10.08 13.23
N SER A 142 4.05 -10.83 12.57
CA SER A 142 4.07 -12.28 12.48
C SER A 142 4.12 -12.75 11.03
N LEU A 143 4.65 -13.95 10.85
CA LEU A 143 4.54 -14.75 9.63
C LEU A 143 3.41 -15.76 9.81
N SER A 144 2.27 -15.52 9.18
CA SER A 144 1.06 -16.32 9.37
C SER A 144 0.98 -17.45 8.37
N ARG A 145 0.40 -18.59 8.76
CA ARG A 145 0.03 -19.64 7.81
C ARG A 145 -1.45 -19.50 7.46
N ILE A 146 -1.74 -19.19 6.20
CA ILE A 146 -3.11 -18.90 5.72
C ILE A 146 -3.73 -20.04 4.92
N GLY A 147 -3.09 -21.22 4.92
CA GLY A 147 -3.61 -22.40 4.25
C GLY A 147 -2.53 -23.27 3.65
N VAL A 148 -2.91 -23.96 2.57
CA VAL A 148 -2.05 -24.83 1.78
C VAL A 148 -2.34 -24.66 0.30
N ASN A 149 -1.29 -24.60 -0.52
CA ASN A 149 -1.37 -24.63 -1.98
C ASN A 149 -0.73 -25.92 -2.46
N ARG A 150 -1.53 -26.82 -3.06
CA ARG A 150 -1.09 -28.15 -3.54
C ARG A 150 -0.25 -28.92 -2.51
N GLY A 151 -0.68 -28.90 -1.24
CA GLY A 151 -0.01 -29.59 -0.13
C GLY A 151 1.15 -28.83 0.51
N THR A 152 1.53 -27.67 -0.01
CA THR A 152 2.60 -26.84 0.58
C THR A 152 2.00 -25.70 1.40
N PRO A 153 2.49 -25.40 2.62
CA PRO A 153 2.01 -24.27 3.41
C PRO A 153 2.14 -22.95 2.65
N VAL A 154 1.11 -22.10 2.76
CA VAL A 154 1.17 -20.72 2.28
C VAL A 154 1.44 -19.81 3.46
N TRP A 155 2.56 -19.09 3.39
CA TRP A 155 3.00 -18.16 4.42
C TRP A 155 2.64 -16.73 4.05
N PHE A 156 2.28 -15.92 5.03
CA PHE A 156 1.61 -14.64 4.80
C PHE A 156 2.17 -13.53 5.68
N LEU A 157 2.35 -12.37 5.05
CA LEU A 157 2.76 -11.11 5.66
C LEU A 157 1.64 -10.09 5.42
N SER A 158 0.82 -9.85 6.45
CA SER A 158 -0.30 -8.93 6.34
C SER A 158 0.19 -7.50 6.14
N GLN A 159 -0.39 -6.80 5.17
CA GLN A 159 -0.17 -5.36 4.96
C GLN A 159 -1.35 -4.51 5.42
N TRP A 160 -2.50 -5.16 5.59
CA TRP A 160 -3.66 -4.64 6.24
C TRP A 160 -4.41 -5.77 6.94
N ALA A 161 -4.98 -5.48 8.10
CA ALA A 161 -5.85 -6.37 8.85
C ALA A 161 -7.05 -5.54 9.33
N GLY A 162 -8.25 -6.01 8.99
CA GLY A 162 -9.52 -5.45 9.40
C GLY A 162 -9.88 -5.82 10.84
N ILE A 163 -10.93 -5.17 11.33
CA ILE A 163 -11.59 -5.52 12.59
C ILE A 163 -13.07 -5.74 12.24
N PRO A 164 -13.72 -6.85 12.63
CA PRO A 164 -13.19 -7.91 13.49
C PRO A 164 -12.16 -8.83 12.81
N ASP A 165 -12.25 -9.02 11.49
CA ASP A 165 -11.51 -10.02 10.72
C ASP A 165 -11.12 -9.47 9.33
N GLY A 166 -10.38 -10.28 8.55
CA GLY A 166 -9.96 -9.99 7.19
C GLY A 166 -8.56 -9.38 7.08
N ALA A 167 -7.76 -9.84 6.12
CA ALA A 167 -6.42 -9.33 5.90
C ALA A 167 -5.99 -9.50 4.44
N ILE A 168 -5.21 -8.52 3.96
CA ILE A 168 -4.61 -8.55 2.62
C ILE A 168 -3.11 -8.29 2.75
N GLY A 169 -2.32 -8.77 1.80
CA GLY A 169 -0.87 -8.65 1.91
C GLY A 169 -0.09 -9.57 1.00
N TYR A 170 1.10 -9.97 1.45
CA TYR A 170 2.02 -10.76 0.66
C TYR A 170 1.98 -12.22 1.08
N ALA A 171 1.67 -13.11 0.15
CA ALA A 171 1.71 -14.56 0.36
C ALA A 171 2.91 -15.17 -0.38
N HIS A 172 3.69 -15.99 0.33
CA HIS A 172 4.71 -16.84 -0.27
C HIS A 172 4.08 -18.18 -0.64
N ILE A 173 3.92 -18.39 -1.93
CA ILE A 173 3.32 -19.57 -2.55
C ILE A 173 4.40 -20.21 -3.43
N THR A 174 4.94 -21.33 -2.96
CA THR A 174 5.94 -22.10 -3.71
C THR A 174 5.26 -23.07 -4.68
N GLY A 175 5.83 -23.20 -5.88
CA GLY A 175 5.31 -24.06 -6.93
C GLY A 175 4.16 -23.42 -7.72
N ASP A 176 3.47 -24.24 -8.49
CA ASP A 176 2.33 -23.79 -9.30
C ASP A 176 1.15 -23.40 -8.41
N ILE A 177 0.51 -22.30 -8.75
CA ILE A 177 -0.66 -21.81 -8.04
C ILE A 177 -1.88 -22.69 -8.37
N ASP A 178 -2.69 -22.96 -7.36
CA ASP A 178 -4.04 -23.44 -7.54
C ASP A 178 -4.98 -22.22 -7.55
N GLU A 179 -5.40 -21.80 -8.74
CA GLU A 179 -6.30 -20.64 -8.91
C GLU A 179 -7.69 -20.86 -8.28
N THR A 180 -8.02 -22.10 -7.92
CA THR A 180 -9.28 -22.45 -7.26
C THR A 180 -9.18 -22.48 -5.74
N ALA A 181 -7.97 -22.47 -5.19
CA ALA A 181 -7.76 -22.49 -3.75
C ALA A 181 -8.08 -21.11 -3.13
N GLU A 182 -8.99 -21.10 -2.17
CA GLU A 182 -9.22 -19.95 -1.30
C GLU A 182 -8.32 -20.07 -0.06
N LEU A 183 -7.60 -19.00 0.23
CA LEU A 183 -6.72 -18.91 1.40
C LEU A 183 -7.44 -18.15 2.52
N ASP A 184 -7.17 -18.50 3.76
CA ASP A 184 -7.76 -17.88 4.95
C ASP A 184 -7.00 -16.59 5.33
N GLY A 185 -7.44 -15.46 4.79
CA GLY A 185 -6.93 -14.13 5.11
C GLY A 185 -7.49 -13.61 6.43
N PHE A 186 -7.32 -14.37 7.52
CA PHE A 186 -7.82 -14.05 8.87
C PHE A 186 -9.35 -13.97 8.95
N GLY A 187 -10.04 -15.02 8.54
CA GLY A 187 -11.50 -15.14 8.58
C GLY A 187 -12.17 -14.87 7.23
N ASP A 188 -11.54 -14.08 6.37
CA ASP A 188 -12.03 -13.78 5.02
C ASP A 188 -11.25 -14.55 3.94
N PRO A 189 -11.93 -15.08 2.91
CA PRO A 189 -11.25 -15.74 1.80
C PRO A 189 -10.48 -14.73 0.96
N VAL A 190 -9.19 -15.00 0.70
CA VAL A 190 -8.34 -14.19 -0.19
C VAL A 190 -7.81 -15.01 -1.35
N LYS A 191 -7.56 -14.34 -2.47
CA LYS A 191 -7.04 -14.94 -3.71
C LYS A 191 -5.75 -14.24 -4.17
N PRO A 192 -4.81 -14.96 -4.77
CA PRO A 192 -3.64 -14.34 -5.39
C PRO A 192 -4.06 -13.48 -6.60
N THR A 193 -3.68 -12.20 -6.61
CA THR A 193 -4.05 -11.25 -7.68
C THR A 193 -2.87 -10.68 -8.44
N VAL A 194 -1.69 -10.55 -7.82
CA VAL A 194 -0.50 -9.99 -8.46
C VAL A 194 0.72 -10.84 -8.14
N TYR A 195 1.35 -11.44 -9.15
CA TYR A 195 2.66 -12.07 -8.99
C TYR A 195 3.76 -11.02 -8.87
N LEU A 196 4.61 -11.16 -7.86
CA LEU A 196 5.67 -10.19 -7.54
C LEU A 196 7.06 -10.71 -7.89
N GLY A 197 7.24 -12.03 -7.93
CA GLY A 197 8.52 -12.72 -8.14
C GLY A 197 8.90 -13.58 -6.95
N ASP A 198 9.82 -14.53 -7.16
CA ASP A 198 10.41 -15.39 -6.11
C ASP A 198 9.38 -16.10 -5.21
N GLY A 199 8.27 -16.54 -5.80
CA GLY A 199 7.18 -17.20 -5.08
C GLY A 199 6.26 -16.26 -4.30
N TRP A 200 6.49 -14.94 -4.34
CA TRP A 200 5.63 -13.96 -3.67
C TRP A 200 4.49 -13.49 -4.57
N TRP A 201 3.30 -13.44 -3.96
CA TRP A 201 2.07 -12.95 -4.54
C TRP A 201 1.46 -11.90 -3.61
N TRP A 202 0.78 -10.91 -4.19
CA TRP A 202 -0.23 -10.17 -3.45
C TRP A 202 -1.52 -11.00 -3.38
N VAL A 203 -2.13 -11.08 -2.20
CA VAL A 203 -3.45 -11.70 -1.98
C VAL A 203 -4.42 -10.68 -1.41
N GLU A 204 -5.65 -10.71 -1.90
CA GLU A 204 -6.79 -9.89 -1.46
C GLU A 204 -8.15 -10.50 -1.82
#